data_AF-A0A1G5GSZ4-F1
#
_entry.id   AF-A0A1G5GSZ4-F1
#
_cell.length_a   1.000
_cell.length_b   1.000
_cell.length_c   1.000
_cell.angle_alpha   90.00
_cell.angle_beta   90.00
_cell.angle_gamma   90.00
#
_symmetry.space_group_name_H-M   'P 1'
#
loop_
_entity.id
_entity.type
_entity.pdbx_description
1 polymer ?
#
loop_
_entity_poly.entity_id
_entity_poly.type
_entity_poly.pdbx_seq_one_letter_code
_entity_poly.pdbx_strand_id
1 'polypeptide(L)'
;MVRSALPMADPSADAAALLRRLGFAILLFAIPLAALFTRRALVVMAPLAVALIVLAAFLDGSARSPRQKAMSFLTSRAGLAGAVLLLWAALSLIWTPFVMQASERLLNIVAMGLMAVAGYLALPERMRSANLYLLPVGVGFAALVGIAMLLRGGGHLDPDGLGVERGMVVLVLLLWPAVTWLHSRGRNLEAVALALAVGIGTLLTSDVLPIIGLVVGGLTFAMTAMSPRAGSRFVGLAMAGLLILAPALPFLLKPIAGSILGSASSIVMGLEAWQGLILKEPARLLTGHGLETSWRGRIFGLVPNETPFSLLFEIWYELGLVGAVSGAILLSQAAVSAGGHRAILGPGIMASFASAFTLGSCGIGTAQIWWFTALVVLVLVFVAVERGQFRTKRPKAILRRLR
;
A
#
# COMPACT_ATOMS: atom_id res chain seq x y z
N MET A 1 -0.07 -39.06 -42.79
CA MET A 1 -0.27 -38.69 -41.38
C MET A 1 1.07 -38.22 -40.81
N VAL A 2 1.30 -36.90 -40.75
CA VAL A 2 2.52 -36.34 -40.16
C VAL A 2 2.30 -36.33 -38.64
N ARG A 3 3.04 -37.18 -37.90
CA ARG A 3 3.10 -37.07 -36.44
C ARG A 3 3.72 -35.72 -36.11
N SER A 4 2.94 -34.86 -35.43
CA SER A 4 3.46 -33.63 -34.83
C SER A 4 4.65 -34.00 -33.96
N ALA A 5 5.80 -33.36 -34.19
CA ALA A 5 6.98 -33.53 -33.38
C ALA A 5 6.61 -33.34 -31.89
N LEU A 6 7.08 -34.26 -31.04
CA LEU A 6 7.06 -34.07 -29.58
C LEU A 6 7.63 -32.67 -29.29
N PRO A 7 6.98 -31.84 -28.45
CA PRO A 7 7.57 -30.57 -28.06
C PRO A 7 8.94 -30.88 -27.44
N MET A 8 10.03 -30.41 -28.07
CA MET A 8 11.31 -30.38 -27.39
C MET A 8 11.10 -29.60 -26.10
N ALA A 9 11.29 -30.25 -24.96
CA ALA A 9 11.20 -29.61 -23.65
C ALA A 9 12.21 -28.45 -23.65
N ASP A 10 11.70 -27.22 -23.52
CA ASP A 10 12.54 -26.05 -23.35
C ASP A 10 12.81 -25.87 -21.85
N PRO A 11 13.99 -26.26 -21.35
CA PRO A 11 14.30 -26.21 -19.92
C PRO A 11 14.25 -24.78 -19.38
N SER A 12 14.45 -23.77 -20.24
CA SER A 12 14.39 -22.36 -19.84
C SER A 12 12.95 -21.94 -19.56
N ALA A 13 12.01 -22.36 -20.40
CA ALA A 13 10.59 -22.10 -20.22
C ALA A 13 10.01 -22.82 -18.99
N ASP A 14 10.44 -24.06 -18.75
CA ASP A 14 10.03 -24.82 -17.57
C ASP A 14 10.58 -24.20 -16.27
N ALA A 15 11.86 -23.78 -16.27
CA ALA A 15 12.46 -23.08 -15.15
C ALA A 15 11.76 -21.73 -14.88
N ALA A 16 11.46 -20.95 -15.92
CA ALA A 16 10.72 -19.70 -15.80
C ALA A 16 9.30 -19.92 -15.24
N ALA A 17 8.61 -20.98 -15.68
CA ALA A 17 7.29 -21.33 -15.16
C ALA A 17 7.34 -21.69 -13.66
N LEU A 18 8.34 -22.44 -13.22
CA LEU A 18 8.56 -22.77 -11.81
C LEU A 18 8.87 -21.53 -10.97
N LEU A 19 9.83 -20.72 -11.38
CA LEU A 19 10.22 -19.48 -10.69
C LEU A 19 9.03 -18.53 -10.55
N ARG A 20 8.22 -18.39 -11.61
CA ARG A 20 7.02 -17.56 -11.61
C ARG A 20 5.95 -18.09 -10.65
N ARG A 21 5.70 -19.40 -10.63
CA ARG A 21 4.74 -20.01 -9.69
C ARG A 21 5.18 -19.82 -8.25
N LEU A 22 6.47 -20.03 -7.97
CA LEU A 22 7.03 -19.83 -6.64
C LEU A 22 6.95 -18.35 -6.22
N GLY A 23 7.32 -17.43 -7.10
CA GLY A 23 7.19 -16.00 -6.87
C GLY A 23 5.76 -15.57 -6.55
N PHE A 24 4.77 -16.08 -7.30
CA PHE A 24 3.35 -15.83 -7.00
C PHE A 24 2.87 -16.50 -5.72
N ALA A 25 3.32 -17.71 -5.42
CA ALA A 25 2.99 -18.37 -4.16
C ALA A 25 3.53 -17.57 -2.96
N ILE A 26 4.75 -17.05 -3.05
CA ILE A 26 5.31 -16.19 -2.01
C ILE A 26 4.49 -14.90 -1.92
N LEU A 27 4.28 -14.21 -3.04
CA LEU A 27 3.62 -12.90 -3.08
C LEU A 27 2.17 -12.95 -2.58
N LEU A 28 1.40 -13.95 -3.00
CA LEU A 28 -0.05 -14.01 -2.78
C LEU A 28 -0.45 -14.85 -1.56
N PHE A 29 0.38 -15.82 -1.15
CA PHE A 29 0.06 -16.74 -0.05
C PHE A 29 1.03 -16.62 1.13
N ALA A 30 2.35 -16.70 0.89
CA ALA A 30 3.31 -16.72 1.99
C ALA A 30 3.41 -15.37 2.71
N ILE A 31 3.36 -14.24 1.98
CA ILE A 31 3.43 -12.89 2.57
C ILE A 31 2.31 -12.62 3.59
N PRO A 32 1.01 -12.78 3.25
CA PRO A 32 -0.07 -12.61 4.23
C PRO A 32 0.15 -13.43 5.51
N LEU A 33 0.63 -14.67 5.37
CA LEU A 33 0.85 -15.57 6.50
C LEU A 33 2.05 -15.15 7.33
N ALA A 34 3.21 -14.88 6.71
CA ALA A 34 4.42 -14.57 7.44
C ALA A 34 4.37 -13.18 8.11
N ALA A 35 3.53 -12.28 7.61
CA ALA A 35 3.31 -10.97 8.21
C ALA A 35 2.81 -11.08 9.67
N LEU A 36 2.18 -12.19 10.06
CA LEU A 36 1.73 -12.45 11.44
C LEU A 36 2.86 -12.81 12.40
N PHE A 37 3.98 -13.33 11.89
CA PHE A 37 5.04 -13.91 12.71
C PHE A 37 6.18 -12.93 12.95
N THR A 38 6.59 -12.16 11.94
CA THR A 38 7.70 -11.21 12.12
C THR A 38 7.68 -10.07 11.11
N ARG A 39 8.05 -8.86 11.56
CA ARG A 39 8.23 -7.68 10.70
C ARG A 39 9.24 -7.90 9.57
N ARG A 40 10.25 -8.75 9.82
CA ARG A 40 11.34 -8.98 8.86
C ARG A 40 10.93 -9.88 7.70
N ALA A 41 9.93 -10.75 7.90
CA ALA A 41 9.52 -11.70 6.87
C ALA A 41 8.99 -10.97 5.64
N LEU A 42 8.17 -9.94 5.83
CA LEU A 42 7.66 -9.13 4.73
C LEU A 42 8.81 -8.45 3.95
N VAL A 43 9.75 -7.83 4.67
CA VAL A 43 10.89 -7.09 4.09
C VAL A 43 11.82 -8.02 3.30
N VAL A 44 11.92 -9.30 3.66
CA VAL A 44 12.76 -10.28 2.96
C VAL A 44 12.02 -10.98 1.83
N MET A 45 10.79 -11.45 2.08
CA MET A 45 10.04 -12.27 1.13
C MET A 45 9.51 -11.48 -0.06
N ALA A 46 9.16 -10.19 0.10
CA ALA A 46 8.68 -9.39 -1.01
C ALA A 46 9.76 -9.14 -2.09
N PRO A 47 10.98 -8.67 -1.75
CA PRO A 47 12.07 -8.61 -2.72
C PRO A 47 12.39 -9.97 -3.34
N LEU A 48 12.38 -11.05 -2.54
CA LEU A 48 12.61 -12.41 -3.05
C LEU A 48 11.56 -12.81 -4.09
N ALA A 49 10.27 -12.60 -3.80
CA ALA A 49 9.18 -12.87 -4.74
C ALA A 49 9.34 -12.08 -6.04
N VAL A 50 9.66 -10.78 -5.92
CA VAL A 50 9.87 -9.91 -7.09
C VAL A 50 11.08 -10.38 -7.90
N ALA A 51 12.20 -10.71 -7.26
CA ALA A 51 13.40 -11.21 -7.92
C ALA A 51 13.10 -12.50 -8.70
N LEU A 52 12.36 -13.45 -8.12
CA LEU A 52 11.95 -14.68 -8.81
C LEU A 52 11.07 -14.39 -10.03
N ILE A 53 10.12 -13.46 -9.92
CA ILE A 53 9.25 -13.07 -11.05
C ILE A 53 10.05 -12.35 -12.14
N VAL A 54 11.00 -11.49 -11.76
CA VAL A 54 11.90 -10.79 -12.69
C VAL A 54 12.77 -11.80 -13.44
N LEU A 55 13.42 -12.73 -12.74
CA LEU A 55 14.22 -13.79 -13.36
C LEU A 55 13.37 -14.64 -14.32
N ALA A 56 12.16 -15.02 -13.92
CA ALA A 56 11.23 -15.73 -14.79
C ALA A 56 10.84 -14.91 -16.05
N ALA A 57 10.67 -13.60 -15.92
CA ALA A 57 10.33 -12.73 -17.04
C ALA A 57 11.48 -12.59 -18.04
N PHE A 58 12.73 -12.56 -17.54
CA PHE A 58 13.94 -12.56 -18.36
C PHE A 58 14.12 -13.88 -19.11
N LEU A 59 13.94 -15.02 -18.44
CA LEU A 59 14.08 -16.35 -19.04
C LEU A 59 13.07 -16.61 -20.16
N ASP A 60 11.82 -16.18 -20.00
CA ASP A 60 10.77 -16.36 -21.02
C ASP A 60 10.79 -15.30 -22.15
N GLY A 61 11.70 -14.31 -22.10
CA GLY A 61 11.77 -13.23 -23.09
C GLY A 61 10.50 -12.35 -23.16
N SER A 62 9.64 -12.44 -22.14
CA SER A 62 8.33 -11.77 -22.09
C SER A 62 8.42 -10.26 -21.87
N ALA A 63 9.59 -9.76 -21.45
CA ALA A 63 9.88 -8.36 -21.21
C ALA A 63 10.13 -7.56 -22.52
N ARG A 64 9.19 -7.60 -23.47
CA ARG A 64 9.27 -6.75 -24.67
C ARG A 64 8.92 -5.29 -24.28
N SER A 65 9.84 -4.37 -24.59
CA SER A 65 9.79 -2.91 -24.38
C SER A 65 9.60 -2.36 -22.94
N PRO A 66 10.42 -2.78 -21.95
CA PRO A 66 10.33 -2.28 -20.57
C PRO A 66 10.56 -0.77 -20.46
N ARG A 67 11.46 -0.23 -21.29
CA ARG A 67 11.82 1.20 -21.30
C ARG A 67 10.65 2.11 -21.64
N GLN A 68 9.82 1.73 -22.62
CA GLN A 68 8.66 2.55 -23.03
C GLN A 68 7.56 2.55 -21.96
N LYS A 69 7.32 1.39 -21.32
CA LYS A 69 6.36 1.26 -20.21
C LYS A 69 6.82 2.01 -18.96
N ALA A 70 8.13 2.02 -18.67
CA ALA A 70 8.70 2.80 -17.57
C ALA A 70 8.63 4.31 -17.83
N MET A 71 8.97 4.74 -19.06
CA MET A 71 8.97 6.16 -19.43
C MET A 71 7.55 6.75 -19.39
N SER A 72 6.53 6.01 -19.83
CA SER A 72 5.14 6.49 -19.76
C SER A 72 4.63 6.65 -18.32
N PHE A 73 5.12 5.84 -17.39
CA PHE A 73 4.81 5.99 -15.97
C PHE A 73 5.43 7.28 -15.40
N LEU A 74 6.72 7.53 -15.69
CA LEU A 74 7.45 8.70 -15.22
C LEU A 74 6.91 10.03 -15.79
N THR A 75 6.41 10.03 -17.02
CA THR A 75 5.84 11.23 -17.65
C THR A 75 4.38 11.50 -17.27
N SER A 76 3.73 10.58 -16.55
CA SER A 76 2.38 10.81 -16.02
C SER A 76 2.39 11.91 -14.95
N ARG A 77 1.26 12.61 -14.76
CA ARG A 77 1.14 13.66 -13.71
C ARG A 77 1.49 13.13 -12.32
N ALA A 78 1.05 11.92 -12.00
CA ALA A 78 1.41 11.24 -10.76
C ALA A 78 2.91 10.90 -10.71
N GLY A 79 3.49 10.40 -11.80
CA GLY A 79 4.91 10.11 -11.91
C GLY A 79 5.79 11.35 -11.72
N LEU A 80 5.43 12.47 -12.34
CA LEU A 80 6.11 13.76 -12.18
C LEU A 80 6.01 14.27 -10.74
N ALA A 81 4.81 14.22 -10.12
CA ALA A 81 4.64 14.61 -8.72
C ALA A 81 5.49 13.73 -7.77
N GLY A 82 5.55 12.42 -8.03
CA GLY A 82 6.43 11.50 -7.30
C GLY A 82 7.91 11.80 -7.51
N ALA A 83 8.33 12.14 -8.73
CA ALA A 83 9.71 12.53 -9.03
C ALA A 83 10.11 13.84 -8.33
N VAL A 84 9.21 14.83 -8.30
CA VAL A 84 9.40 16.08 -7.55
C VAL A 84 9.52 15.79 -6.06
N LEU A 85 8.65 14.93 -5.51
CA LEU A 85 8.71 14.56 -4.09
C LEU A 85 10.03 13.86 -3.74
N LEU A 86 10.49 12.93 -4.59
CA LEU A 86 11.78 12.23 -4.39
C LEU A 86 12.97 13.20 -4.52
N LEU A 87 12.95 14.09 -5.51
CA LEU A 87 13.98 15.11 -5.68
C LEU A 87 14.03 16.05 -4.47
N TRP A 88 12.86 16.48 -3.98
CA TRP A 88 12.76 17.33 -2.80
C TRP A 88 13.26 16.61 -1.54
N ALA A 89 12.91 15.33 -1.36
CA ALA A 89 13.43 14.51 -0.28
C ALA A 89 14.96 14.38 -0.35
N ALA A 90 15.53 14.21 -1.55
CA ALA A 90 16.97 14.19 -1.76
C ALA A 90 17.64 15.53 -1.45
N LEU A 91 17.04 16.64 -1.89
CA LEU A 91 17.55 17.99 -1.62
C LEU A 91 17.52 18.29 -0.11
N SER A 92 16.51 17.76 0.59
CA SER A 92 16.37 17.92 2.05
C SER A 92 17.53 17.33 2.85
N LEU A 93 18.34 16.46 2.25
CA LEU A 93 19.58 15.96 2.85
C LEU A 93 20.61 17.06 3.10
N ILE A 94 20.52 18.20 2.42
CA ILE A 94 21.44 19.32 2.59
C ILE A 94 21.27 19.96 3.98
N TRP A 95 20.05 19.97 4.53
CA TRP A 95 19.74 20.63 5.81
C TRP A 95 19.22 19.71 6.90
N THR A 96 19.16 18.38 6.66
CA THR A 96 18.83 17.43 7.72
C THR A 96 19.98 17.32 8.73
N PRO A 97 19.72 17.28 10.04
CA PRO A 97 20.74 17.02 11.05
C PRO A 97 21.25 15.57 11.04
N PHE A 98 20.56 14.65 10.36
CA PHE A 98 20.86 13.20 10.38
C PHE A 98 21.18 12.66 8.98
N VAL A 99 22.18 13.24 8.30
CA VAL A 99 22.47 12.98 6.88
C VAL A 99 22.66 11.49 6.57
N MET A 100 23.42 10.76 7.40
CA MET A 100 23.68 9.34 7.18
C MET A 100 22.37 8.54 7.21
N GLN A 101 21.59 8.68 8.28
CA GLN A 101 20.34 7.94 8.47
C GLN A 101 19.27 8.36 7.46
N ALA A 102 19.22 9.64 7.13
CA ALA A 102 18.34 10.17 6.09
C ALA A 102 18.70 9.63 4.70
N SER A 103 20.00 9.49 4.39
CA SER A 103 20.44 8.89 3.13
C SER A 103 20.05 7.41 3.04
N GLU A 104 20.16 6.66 4.13
CA GLU A 104 19.70 5.26 4.21
C GLU A 104 18.19 5.15 3.96
N ARG A 105 17.39 6.00 4.61
CA ARG A 105 15.93 6.02 4.38
C ARG A 105 15.58 6.41 2.95
N LEU A 106 16.25 7.40 2.37
CA LEU A 106 16.04 7.79 0.97
C LEU A 106 16.37 6.64 0.03
N LEU A 107 17.53 5.98 0.21
CA LEU A 107 17.91 4.82 -0.58
C LEU A 107 16.91 3.67 -0.44
N ASN A 108 16.38 3.44 0.76
CA ASN A 108 15.33 2.46 0.98
C ASN A 108 14.03 2.82 0.22
N ILE A 109 13.59 4.08 0.26
CA ILE A 109 12.41 4.54 -0.50
C ILE A 109 12.64 4.35 -2.01
N VAL A 110 13.81 4.74 -2.52
CA VAL A 110 14.17 4.56 -3.93
C VAL A 110 14.21 3.09 -4.31
N ALA A 111 14.83 2.23 -3.49
CA ALA A 111 14.89 0.78 -3.71
C ALA A 111 13.50 0.15 -3.74
N MET A 112 12.59 0.56 -2.85
CA MET A 112 11.19 0.11 -2.86
C MET A 112 10.45 0.57 -4.12
N GLY A 113 10.69 1.80 -4.57
CA GLY A 113 10.15 2.30 -5.84
C GLY A 113 10.66 1.51 -7.05
N LEU A 114 11.97 1.23 -7.11
CA LEU A 114 12.57 0.41 -8.17
C LEU A 114 12.02 -1.02 -8.14
N MET A 115 11.86 -1.62 -6.95
CA MET A 115 11.25 -2.93 -6.79
C MET A 115 9.81 -2.96 -7.29
N ALA A 116 9.01 -1.92 -7.00
CA ALA A 116 7.64 -1.81 -7.51
C ALA A 116 7.61 -1.74 -9.04
N VAL A 117 8.48 -0.91 -9.64
CA VAL A 117 8.60 -0.80 -11.11
C VAL A 117 9.07 -2.12 -11.72
N ALA A 118 10.10 -2.75 -11.15
CA ALA A 118 10.62 -4.03 -11.63
C ALA A 118 9.55 -5.13 -11.57
N GLY A 119 8.83 -5.24 -10.45
CA GLY A 119 7.71 -6.17 -10.31
C GLY A 119 6.59 -5.88 -11.31
N TYR A 120 6.20 -4.61 -11.47
CA TYR A 120 5.17 -4.21 -12.44
C TYR A 120 5.55 -4.61 -13.88
N LEU A 121 6.80 -4.38 -14.27
CA LEU A 121 7.29 -4.72 -15.61
C LEU A 121 7.44 -6.23 -15.81
N ALA A 122 7.81 -6.98 -14.77
CA ALA A 122 8.04 -8.42 -14.82
C ALA A 122 6.77 -9.27 -14.73
N LEU A 123 5.67 -8.71 -14.21
CA LEU A 123 4.39 -9.41 -14.22
C LEU A 123 4.01 -9.78 -15.67
N PRO A 124 3.40 -10.94 -15.92
CA PRO A 124 2.92 -11.30 -17.25
C PRO A 124 1.70 -10.44 -17.60
N GLU A 125 1.49 -10.12 -18.88
CA GLU A 125 0.29 -9.38 -19.34
C GLU A 125 -1.01 -10.17 -19.11
N ARG A 126 -0.88 -11.49 -18.94
CA ARG A 126 -1.96 -12.47 -18.85
C ARG A 126 -1.75 -13.35 -17.62
N MET A 127 -2.51 -13.11 -16.56
CA MET A 127 -2.45 -13.94 -15.34
C MET A 127 -3.46 -15.09 -15.40
N ARG A 128 -3.00 -16.31 -15.09
CA ARG A 128 -3.91 -17.46 -14.93
C ARG A 128 -4.79 -17.23 -13.69
N SER A 129 -6.11 -17.32 -13.86
CA SER A 129 -7.07 -17.14 -12.77
C SER A 129 -6.83 -18.05 -11.58
N ALA A 130 -6.36 -19.28 -11.81
CA ALA A 130 -6.01 -20.24 -10.76
C ALA A 130 -4.97 -19.68 -9.77
N ASN A 131 -3.95 -18.97 -10.25
CA ASN A 131 -2.91 -18.41 -9.39
C ASN A 131 -3.45 -17.28 -8.51
N LEU A 132 -4.49 -16.56 -8.96
CA LEU A 132 -5.06 -15.44 -8.21
C LEU A 132 -5.98 -15.90 -7.08
N TYR A 133 -6.46 -17.15 -7.08
CA TYR A 133 -7.14 -17.72 -5.91
C TYR A 133 -6.20 -17.95 -4.73
N LEU A 134 -4.87 -17.96 -4.94
CA LEU A 134 -3.90 -18.00 -3.84
C LEU A 134 -4.02 -16.78 -2.92
N LEU A 135 -4.45 -15.63 -3.45
CA LEU A 135 -4.58 -14.41 -2.66
C LEU A 135 -5.71 -14.51 -1.61
N PRO A 136 -6.98 -14.79 -1.97
CA PRO A 136 -8.03 -15.01 -0.98
C PRO A 136 -7.73 -16.17 -0.03
N VAL A 137 -7.11 -17.24 -0.52
CA VAL A 137 -6.73 -18.38 0.32
C VAL A 137 -5.65 -17.98 1.31
N GLY A 138 -4.63 -17.24 0.88
CA GLY A 138 -3.55 -16.73 1.73
C GLY A 138 -4.06 -15.77 2.79
N VAL A 139 -4.87 -14.79 2.40
CA VAL A 139 -5.48 -13.82 3.34
C VAL A 139 -6.43 -14.53 4.31
N GLY A 140 -7.26 -15.46 3.83
CA GLY A 140 -8.20 -16.20 4.68
C GLY A 140 -7.50 -17.13 5.66
N PHE A 141 -6.49 -17.88 5.20
CA PHE A 141 -5.71 -18.76 6.05
C PHE A 141 -4.91 -17.96 7.10
N ALA A 142 -4.30 -16.85 6.71
CA ALA A 142 -3.63 -15.94 7.62
C ALA A 142 -4.60 -15.34 8.65
N ALA A 143 -5.81 -14.94 8.25
CA ALA A 143 -6.83 -14.46 9.18
C ALA A 143 -7.19 -15.52 10.24
N LEU A 144 -7.39 -16.78 9.83
CA LEU A 144 -7.68 -17.88 10.75
C LEU A 144 -6.51 -18.16 11.71
N VAL A 145 -5.28 -18.19 11.21
CA VAL A 145 -4.07 -18.36 12.03
C VAL A 145 -3.94 -17.20 13.02
N GLY A 146 -4.14 -15.97 12.56
CA GLY A 146 -4.10 -14.78 13.41
C GLY A 146 -5.15 -14.79 14.51
N ILE A 147 -6.40 -15.16 14.20
CA ILE A 147 -7.47 -15.36 15.19
C ILE A 147 -7.04 -16.41 16.23
N ALA A 148 -6.53 -17.56 15.79
CA ALA A 148 -6.09 -18.62 16.70
C ALA A 148 -4.93 -18.17 17.61
N MET A 149 -4.00 -17.34 17.10
CA MET A 149 -2.92 -16.77 17.89
C MET A 149 -3.44 -15.76 18.93
N LEU A 150 -4.39 -14.90 18.55
CA LEU A 150 -4.99 -13.91 19.44
C LEU A 150 -5.79 -14.58 20.57
N LEU A 151 -6.58 -15.60 20.25
CA LEU A 151 -7.35 -16.35 21.25
C LEU A 151 -6.47 -17.10 22.27
N ARG A 152 -5.21 -17.41 21.91
CA ARG A 152 -4.24 -18.07 22.79
C ARG A 152 -3.38 -17.10 23.60
N GLY A 153 -3.68 -15.79 23.57
CA GLY A 153 -2.93 -14.78 24.33
C GLY A 153 -1.67 -14.26 23.63
N GLY A 154 -1.57 -14.41 22.29
CA GLY A 154 -0.55 -13.75 21.49
C GLY A 154 0.57 -14.66 20.95
N GLY A 155 1.19 -14.21 19.86
CA GLY A 155 2.27 -14.93 19.17
C GLY A 155 3.58 -14.85 19.94
N HIS A 156 3.95 -15.90 20.66
CA HIS A 156 5.18 -16.02 21.45
C HIS A 156 6.48 -16.08 20.61
N LEU A 157 6.40 -15.80 19.30
CA LEU A 157 7.51 -15.92 18.34
C LEU A 157 8.15 -14.57 17.96
N ASP A 158 7.55 -13.44 18.35
CA ASP A 158 8.15 -12.11 18.20
C ASP A 158 8.62 -11.61 19.58
N PRO A 159 9.91 -11.31 19.79
CA PRO A 159 10.40 -10.78 21.06
C PRO A 159 9.68 -9.50 21.51
N ASP A 160 9.14 -8.74 20.54
CA ASP A 160 8.40 -7.50 20.79
C ASP A 160 6.88 -7.74 21.00
N GLY A 161 6.34 -8.94 20.76
CA GLY A 161 4.91 -9.27 20.89
C GLY A 161 3.95 -8.64 19.86
N LEU A 162 4.44 -7.76 18.99
CA LEU A 162 3.65 -6.94 18.05
C LEU A 162 3.48 -7.56 16.64
N GLY A 163 4.01 -8.76 16.41
CA GLY A 163 3.97 -9.43 15.10
C GLY A 163 2.55 -9.63 14.57
N VAL A 164 1.62 -10.05 15.44
CA VAL A 164 0.23 -10.34 15.04
C VAL A 164 -0.55 -9.06 14.72
N GLU A 165 -0.39 -8.01 15.53
CA GLU A 165 -1.07 -6.72 15.32
C GLU A 165 -0.65 -6.08 13.98
N ARG A 166 0.66 -6.05 13.70
CA ARG A 166 1.18 -5.59 12.41
C ARG A 166 0.75 -6.50 11.25
N GLY A 167 0.72 -7.80 11.48
CA GLY A 167 0.19 -8.75 10.52
C GLY A 167 -1.26 -8.46 10.16
N MET A 168 -2.10 -8.10 11.14
CA MET A 168 -3.49 -7.69 10.90
C MET A 168 -3.59 -6.41 10.07
N VAL A 169 -2.69 -5.43 10.28
CA VAL A 169 -2.60 -4.26 9.39
C VAL A 169 -2.35 -4.68 7.94
N VAL A 170 -1.40 -5.59 7.70
CA VAL A 170 -1.10 -6.12 6.36
C VAL A 170 -2.30 -6.89 5.78
N LEU A 171 -3.01 -7.67 6.60
CA LEU A 171 -4.21 -8.39 6.17
C LEU A 171 -5.34 -7.43 5.78
N VAL A 172 -5.55 -6.35 6.51
CA VAL A 172 -6.52 -5.30 6.13
C VAL A 172 -6.17 -4.68 4.78
N LEU A 173 -4.88 -4.41 4.51
CA LEU A 173 -4.47 -3.93 3.20
C LEU A 173 -4.74 -4.94 2.08
N LEU A 174 -4.40 -6.21 2.30
CA LEU A 174 -4.53 -7.28 1.29
C LEU A 174 -5.95 -7.83 1.16
N LEU A 175 -6.85 -7.53 2.11
CA LEU A 175 -8.26 -7.90 2.07
C LEU A 175 -8.95 -7.33 0.82
N TRP A 176 -8.74 -6.05 0.54
CA TRP A 176 -9.43 -5.36 -0.55
C TRP A 176 -9.16 -5.95 -1.94
N PRO A 177 -7.91 -6.21 -2.37
CA PRO A 177 -7.68 -6.90 -3.63
C PRO A 177 -8.24 -8.34 -3.63
N ALA A 178 -8.22 -9.04 -2.48
CA ALA A 178 -8.77 -10.39 -2.37
C ALA A 178 -10.29 -10.42 -2.53
N VAL A 179 -11.01 -9.55 -1.82
CA VAL A 179 -12.46 -9.33 -1.93
C VAL A 179 -12.83 -8.93 -3.35
N THR A 180 -12.06 -8.01 -3.94
CA THR A 180 -12.29 -7.55 -5.32
C THR A 180 -12.14 -8.68 -6.33
N TRP A 181 -11.13 -9.54 -6.15
CA TRP A 181 -10.97 -10.72 -6.99
C TRP A 181 -12.16 -11.68 -6.87
N LEU A 182 -12.57 -12.04 -5.65
CA LEU A 182 -13.71 -12.94 -5.41
C LEU A 182 -15.02 -12.35 -5.96
N HIS A 183 -15.27 -11.07 -5.72
CA HIS A 183 -16.44 -10.35 -6.22
C HIS A 183 -16.47 -10.33 -7.76
N SER A 184 -15.34 -10.08 -8.41
CA SER A 184 -15.24 -10.10 -9.88
C SER A 184 -15.55 -11.47 -10.51
N ARG A 185 -15.51 -12.55 -9.71
CA ARG A 185 -15.83 -13.93 -10.12
C ARG A 185 -17.21 -14.38 -9.66
N GLY A 186 -18.03 -13.50 -9.08
CA GLY A 186 -19.36 -13.82 -8.58
C GLY A 186 -19.37 -14.62 -7.28
N ARG A 187 -18.22 -14.82 -6.62
CA ARG A 187 -18.08 -15.55 -5.35
C ARG A 187 -18.32 -14.60 -4.17
N ASN A 188 -19.48 -13.93 -4.16
CA ASN A 188 -19.80 -12.88 -3.21
C ASN A 188 -19.86 -13.38 -1.76
N LEU A 189 -20.40 -14.58 -1.54
CA LEU A 189 -20.46 -15.19 -0.22
C LEU A 189 -19.06 -15.42 0.37
N GLU A 190 -18.12 -15.86 -0.45
CA GLU A 190 -16.74 -16.05 -0.02
C GLU A 190 -16.03 -14.72 0.24
N ALA A 191 -16.35 -13.68 -0.54
CA ALA A 191 -15.83 -12.35 -0.32
C ALA A 191 -16.30 -11.79 1.04
N VAL A 192 -17.58 -11.99 1.37
CA VAL A 192 -18.15 -11.64 2.69
C VAL A 192 -17.52 -12.47 3.80
N ALA A 193 -17.40 -13.79 3.62
CA ALA A 193 -16.77 -14.67 4.61
C ALA A 193 -15.32 -14.27 4.88
N LEU A 194 -14.56 -13.92 3.84
CA LEU A 194 -13.19 -13.42 3.97
C LEU A 194 -13.13 -12.09 4.72
N ALA A 195 -14.01 -11.14 4.39
CA ALA A 195 -14.10 -9.85 5.08
C ALA A 195 -14.48 -10.02 6.55
N LEU A 196 -15.40 -10.94 6.87
CA LEU A 196 -15.77 -11.28 8.25
C LEU A 196 -14.61 -11.92 9.01
N ALA A 197 -13.87 -12.85 8.38
CA ALA A 197 -12.70 -13.46 9.02
C ALA A 197 -11.63 -12.43 9.38
N VAL A 198 -11.28 -11.54 8.45
CA VAL A 198 -10.34 -10.43 8.74
C VAL A 198 -10.93 -9.48 9.78
N GLY A 199 -12.23 -9.15 9.69
CA GLY A 199 -12.92 -8.30 10.65
C GLY A 199 -12.88 -8.84 12.08
N ILE A 200 -13.18 -10.12 12.27
CA ILE A 200 -13.07 -10.81 13.57
C ILE A 200 -11.62 -10.76 14.06
N GLY A 201 -10.64 -11.06 13.20
CA GLY A 201 -9.23 -10.95 13.53
C GLY A 201 -8.85 -9.55 14.03
N THR A 202 -9.31 -8.50 13.37
CA THR A 202 -9.06 -7.11 13.79
C THR A 202 -9.82 -6.71 15.06
N LEU A 203 -10.97 -7.30 15.36
CA LEU A 203 -11.70 -7.03 16.61
C LEU A 203 -11.03 -7.68 17.83
N LEU A 204 -10.29 -8.76 17.60
CA LEU A 204 -9.56 -9.47 18.65
C LEU A 204 -8.18 -8.87 18.93
N THR A 205 -7.69 -7.92 18.12
CA THR A 205 -6.43 -7.21 18.40
C THR A 205 -6.63 -6.13 19.45
N SER A 206 -5.63 -5.92 20.30
CA SER A 206 -5.61 -4.82 21.27
C SER A 206 -5.41 -3.47 20.59
N ASP A 207 -4.71 -3.45 19.44
CA ASP A 207 -4.53 -2.26 18.62
C ASP A 207 -5.81 -1.90 17.84
N VAL A 208 -6.19 -0.62 17.91
CA VAL A 208 -7.37 -0.04 17.24
C VAL A 208 -7.06 0.26 15.77
N LEU A 209 -5.79 0.38 15.41
CA LEU A 209 -5.34 0.80 14.08
C LEU A 209 -5.85 -0.09 12.92
N PRO A 210 -5.80 -1.45 12.99
CA PRO A 210 -6.36 -2.30 11.94
C PRO A 210 -7.88 -2.09 11.74
N ILE A 211 -8.63 -1.91 12.83
CA ILE A 211 -10.08 -1.68 12.79
C ILE A 211 -10.40 -0.37 12.07
N ILE A 212 -9.69 0.72 12.40
CA ILE A 212 -9.91 2.03 11.75
C ILE A 212 -9.64 1.91 10.25
N GLY A 213 -8.53 1.26 9.86
CA GLY A 213 -8.21 0.99 8.46
C GLY A 213 -9.32 0.20 7.75
N LEU A 214 -9.82 -0.87 8.39
CA LEU A 214 -10.89 -1.71 7.85
C LEU A 214 -12.21 -0.94 7.67
N VAL A 215 -12.62 -0.17 8.67
CA VAL A 215 -13.86 0.62 8.64
C VAL A 215 -13.79 1.68 7.55
N VAL A 216 -12.72 2.46 7.49
CA VAL A 216 -12.57 3.51 6.47
C VAL A 216 -12.49 2.92 5.07
N GLY A 217 -11.77 1.81 4.91
CA GLY A 217 -11.73 1.05 3.65
C GLY A 217 -13.12 0.53 3.25
N GLY A 218 -13.89 -0.03 4.19
CA GLY A 218 -15.23 -0.57 3.94
C GLY A 218 -16.24 0.50 3.54
N LEU A 219 -16.25 1.63 4.24
CA LEU A 219 -17.07 2.79 3.88
C LEU A 219 -16.70 3.32 2.49
N THR A 220 -15.41 3.39 2.19
CA THR A 220 -14.91 3.82 0.88
C THR A 220 -15.28 2.84 -0.22
N PHE A 221 -15.20 1.53 0.06
CA PHE A 221 -15.63 0.48 -0.84
C PHE A 221 -17.12 0.66 -1.20
N ALA A 222 -17.98 0.80 -0.18
CA ALA A 222 -19.43 0.97 -0.37
C ALA A 222 -19.75 2.23 -1.18
N MET A 223 -19.19 3.38 -0.80
CA MET A 223 -19.39 4.65 -1.51
C MET A 223 -18.93 4.58 -2.97
N THR A 224 -17.78 3.96 -3.22
CA THR A 224 -17.23 3.81 -4.58
C THR A 224 -18.02 2.77 -5.39
N ALA A 225 -18.56 1.73 -4.75
CA ALA A 225 -19.43 0.76 -5.41
C ALA A 225 -20.75 1.40 -5.87
N MET A 226 -21.31 2.31 -5.07
CA MET A 226 -22.50 3.10 -5.45
C MET A 226 -22.20 4.09 -6.58
N SER A 227 -21.03 4.74 -6.53
CA SER A 227 -20.68 5.80 -7.48
C SER A 227 -19.17 5.82 -7.82
N PRO A 228 -18.69 5.01 -8.78
CA PRO A 228 -17.25 4.83 -8.99
C PRO A 228 -16.47 6.12 -9.25
N ARG A 229 -17.04 7.03 -10.06
CA ARG A 229 -16.40 8.33 -10.38
C ARG A 229 -16.41 9.30 -9.21
N ALA A 230 -17.51 9.34 -8.46
CA ALA A 230 -17.63 10.25 -7.32
C ALA A 230 -16.78 9.74 -6.16
N GLY A 231 -16.81 8.43 -5.87
CA GLY A 231 -15.95 7.78 -4.89
C GLY A 231 -14.48 8.03 -5.15
N SER A 232 -13.99 7.82 -6.39
CA SER A 232 -12.57 8.06 -6.69
C SER A 232 -12.14 9.52 -6.54
N ARG A 233 -13.01 10.46 -6.93
CA ARG A 233 -12.75 11.90 -6.75
C ARG A 233 -12.78 12.29 -5.29
N PHE A 234 -13.76 11.80 -4.53
CA PHE A 234 -13.87 12.05 -3.11
C PHE A 234 -12.64 11.54 -2.37
N VAL A 235 -12.21 10.29 -2.59
CA VAL A 235 -11.01 9.73 -1.96
C VAL A 235 -9.77 10.55 -2.31
N GLY A 236 -9.57 10.87 -3.60
CA GLY A 236 -8.44 11.69 -4.03
C GLY A 236 -8.43 13.09 -3.42
N LEU A 237 -9.59 13.75 -3.35
CA LEU A 237 -9.74 15.07 -2.74
C LEU A 237 -9.61 15.03 -1.22
N ALA A 238 -10.14 14.01 -0.55
CA ALA A 238 -10.04 13.86 0.90
C ALA A 238 -8.59 13.62 1.33
N MET A 239 -7.87 12.73 0.64
CA MET A 239 -6.45 12.46 0.93
C MET A 239 -5.58 13.70 0.65
N ALA A 240 -5.78 14.36 -0.49
CA ALA A 240 -5.05 15.59 -0.83
C ALA A 240 -5.38 16.75 0.12
N GLY A 241 -6.66 16.94 0.44
CA GLY A 241 -7.14 17.97 1.34
C GLY A 241 -6.62 17.77 2.75
N LEU A 242 -6.69 16.55 3.30
CA LEU A 242 -6.14 16.21 4.60
C LEU A 242 -4.62 16.43 4.65
N LEU A 243 -3.91 16.07 3.58
CA LEU A 243 -2.46 16.28 3.52
C LEU A 243 -2.11 17.77 3.44
N ILE A 244 -2.80 18.58 2.62
CA ILE A 244 -2.52 20.02 2.50
C ILE A 244 -2.95 20.78 3.78
N LEU A 245 -4.07 20.41 4.38
CA LEU A 245 -4.62 21.07 5.57
C LEU A 245 -4.06 20.50 6.87
N ALA A 246 -3.12 19.57 6.83
CA ALA A 246 -2.55 18.93 8.01
C ALA A 246 -2.04 19.92 9.08
N PRO A 247 -1.36 21.05 8.77
CA PRO A 247 -0.92 22.01 9.79
C PRO A 247 -2.07 22.68 10.53
N ALA A 248 -3.27 22.74 9.94
CA ALA A 248 -4.46 23.27 10.60
C ALA A 248 -5.11 22.26 11.55
N LEU A 249 -4.85 20.96 11.39
CA LEU A 249 -5.44 19.90 12.22
C LEU A 249 -5.20 20.07 13.72
N PRO A 250 -3.98 20.35 14.23
CA PRO A 250 -3.79 20.54 15.66
C PRO A 250 -4.60 21.74 16.21
N PHE A 251 -4.84 22.79 15.42
CA PHE A 251 -5.65 23.93 15.85
C PHE A 251 -7.14 23.62 15.87
N LEU A 252 -7.62 22.78 14.94
CA LEU A 252 -9.03 22.41 14.82
C LEU A 252 -9.41 21.27 15.77
N LEU A 253 -8.56 20.24 15.86
CA LEU A 253 -8.86 19.00 16.58
C LEU A 253 -8.54 19.08 18.07
N LYS A 254 -7.51 19.84 18.49
CA LYS A 254 -7.16 19.98 19.91
C LYS A 254 -8.35 20.43 20.79
N PRO A 255 -9.11 21.50 20.46
CA PRO A 255 -10.22 21.93 21.33
C PRO A 255 -11.35 20.90 21.39
N ILE A 256 -11.62 20.20 20.28
CA ILE A 256 -12.66 19.16 20.21
C ILE A 256 -12.21 17.92 20.99
N ALA A 257 -10.96 17.48 20.81
CA ALA A 257 -10.41 16.34 21.53
C ALA A 257 -10.28 16.64 23.03
N GLY A 258 -9.91 17.85 23.41
CA GLY A 258 -9.80 18.28 24.80
C GLY A 258 -11.14 18.26 25.54
N SER A 259 -12.24 18.61 24.87
CA SER A 259 -13.58 18.57 25.48
C SER A 259 -14.16 17.16 25.60
N ILE A 260 -13.80 16.23 24.71
CA ILE A 260 -14.33 14.86 24.68
C ILE A 260 -13.46 13.89 25.50
N LEU A 261 -12.14 13.93 25.33
CA LEU A 261 -11.19 12.96 25.88
C LEU A 261 -10.46 13.48 27.13
N GLY A 262 -10.59 14.77 27.43
CA GLY A 262 -9.85 15.44 28.49
C GLY A 262 -8.44 15.84 28.08
N SER A 263 -7.89 16.82 28.80
CA SER A 263 -6.57 17.42 28.54
C SER A 263 -5.40 16.45 28.76
N ALA A 264 -5.56 15.44 29.61
CA ALA A 264 -4.53 14.44 29.91
C ALA A 264 -4.46 13.30 28.88
N SER A 265 -5.33 13.27 27.87
CA SER A 265 -5.31 12.21 26.86
C SER A 265 -4.08 12.32 25.95
N SER A 266 -3.51 11.17 25.56
CA SER A 266 -2.32 11.11 24.70
C SER A 266 -2.52 11.80 23.35
N ILE A 267 -3.74 11.73 22.81
CA ILE A 267 -4.11 12.40 21.55
C ILE A 267 -4.02 13.92 21.71
N VAL A 268 -4.54 14.48 22.81
CA VAL A 268 -4.53 15.94 23.04
C VAL A 268 -3.09 16.44 23.26
N MET A 269 -2.29 15.71 24.03
CA MET A 269 -0.86 16.04 24.22
C MET A 269 -0.09 16.02 22.90
N GLY A 270 -0.37 15.06 22.01
CA GLY A 270 0.27 15.02 20.70
C GLY A 270 -0.15 16.15 19.76
N LEU A 271 -1.43 16.53 19.77
CA LEU A 271 -1.92 17.69 19.02
C LEU A 271 -1.33 18.99 19.57
N GLU A 272 -1.17 19.11 20.89
CA GLU A 272 -0.51 20.24 21.53
C GLU A 272 0.97 20.34 21.18
N ALA A 273 1.70 19.24 21.23
CA ALA A 273 3.12 19.20 20.84
C ALA A 273 3.30 19.60 19.37
N TRP A 274 2.44 19.08 18.47
CA TRP A 274 2.47 19.46 17.06
C TRP A 274 2.13 20.95 16.87
N GLN A 275 1.10 21.46 17.55
CA GLN A 275 0.75 22.88 17.54
C GLN A 275 1.93 23.76 17.96
N GLY A 276 2.60 23.38 19.06
CA GLY A 276 3.75 24.11 19.59
C GLY A 276 4.92 24.18 18.61
N LEU A 277 5.20 23.09 17.89
CA LEU A 277 6.25 23.08 16.86
C LEU A 277 5.93 24.03 15.70
N ILE A 278 4.68 24.07 15.25
CA ILE A 278 4.25 24.98 14.18
C ILE A 278 4.43 26.43 14.61
N LEU A 279 4.03 26.77 15.84
CA LEU A 279 4.12 28.13 16.36
C LEU A 279 5.57 28.58 16.63
N LYS A 280 6.44 27.64 17.01
CA LYS A 280 7.85 27.92 17.31
C LYS A 280 8.65 28.24 16.04
N GLU A 281 8.43 27.51 14.95
CA GLU A 281 9.22 27.64 13.72
C GLU A 281 8.34 27.71 12.45
N PRO A 282 7.49 28.75 12.29
CA PRO A 282 6.52 28.81 11.20
C PRO A 282 7.16 28.85 9.81
N ALA A 283 8.35 29.42 9.67
CA ALA A 283 9.08 29.46 8.40
C ALA A 283 9.46 28.04 7.91
N ARG A 284 9.63 27.07 8.83
CA ARG A 284 9.93 25.67 8.49
C ARG A 284 8.74 24.94 7.88
N LEU A 285 7.53 25.50 7.89
CA LEU A 285 6.41 24.95 7.13
C LEU A 285 6.66 24.96 5.62
N LEU A 286 7.50 25.86 5.10
CA LEU A 286 7.77 25.91 3.66
C LEU A 286 8.71 24.78 3.22
N THR A 287 9.82 24.60 3.94
CA THR A 287 10.91 23.70 3.54
C THR A 287 10.97 22.40 4.32
N GLY A 288 10.45 22.36 5.53
CA GLY A 288 10.62 21.27 6.49
C GLY A 288 11.98 21.29 7.21
N HIS A 289 12.21 20.28 8.03
CA HIS A 289 13.42 20.09 8.84
C HIS A 289 14.39 19.06 8.23
N GLY A 290 14.09 18.56 7.04
CA GLY A 290 14.87 17.51 6.39
C GLY A 290 14.32 16.11 6.68
N LEU A 291 14.58 15.19 5.76
CA LEU A 291 14.22 13.78 5.91
C LEU A 291 14.85 13.18 7.18
N GLU A 292 14.12 12.25 7.83
CA GLU A 292 14.53 11.52 9.05
C GLU A 292 14.55 12.33 10.35
N THR A 293 14.32 13.64 10.29
CA THR A 293 14.32 14.50 11.48
C THR A 293 13.15 14.22 12.43
N SER A 294 11.99 13.76 11.95
CA SER A 294 10.82 13.53 12.81
C SER A 294 11.00 12.36 13.78
N TRP A 295 11.60 11.25 13.31
CA TRP A 295 11.81 10.06 14.12
C TRP A 295 13.07 10.20 14.98
N ARG A 296 14.21 10.55 14.37
CA ARG A 296 15.48 10.72 15.11
C ARG A 296 15.45 11.91 16.06
N GLY A 297 14.76 12.98 15.69
CA GLY A 297 14.58 14.15 16.54
C GLY A 297 13.91 13.81 17.87
N ARG A 298 12.98 12.85 17.91
CA ARG A 298 12.40 12.36 19.17
C ARG A 298 13.44 11.65 20.04
N ILE A 299 14.25 10.77 19.45
CA ILE A 299 15.30 10.03 20.16
C ILE A 299 16.34 10.98 20.79
N PHE A 300 16.70 12.06 20.08
CA PHE A 300 17.69 13.05 20.54
C PHE A 300 17.06 14.25 21.27
N GLY A 301 15.76 14.24 21.56
CA GLY A 301 15.08 15.31 22.30
C GLY A 301 14.92 16.64 21.55
N LEU A 302 15.10 16.65 20.23
CA LEU A 302 14.83 17.81 19.36
C LEU A 302 13.34 18.00 19.09
N VAL A 303 12.57 16.92 19.18
CA VAL A 303 11.12 16.86 18.95
C VAL A 303 10.47 16.26 20.20
N PRO A 304 9.37 16.83 20.73
CA PRO A 304 8.66 16.23 21.86
C PRO A 304 8.23 14.80 21.57
N ASN A 305 8.33 13.91 22.56
CA ASN A 305 8.00 12.50 22.41
C ASN A 305 6.50 12.27 22.14
N GLU A 306 5.68 13.22 22.55
CA GLU A 306 4.23 13.22 22.42
C GLU A 306 3.78 13.48 20.99
N THR A 307 4.65 13.99 20.10
CA THR A 307 4.30 14.29 18.71
C THR A 307 3.72 13.07 17.97
N PRO A 308 2.74 13.27 17.08
CA PRO A 308 2.08 12.16 16.39
C PRO A 308 3.04 11.32 15.54
N PHE A 309 2.88 10.00 15.54
CA PHE A 309 3.48 9.10 14.54
C PHE A 309 2.55 8.97 13.34
N SER A 310 2.38 10.06 12.58
CA SER A 310 1.49 10.09 11.42
C SER A 310 2.21 10.57 10.16
N LEU A 311 1.80 10.02 9.02
CA LEU A 311 2.20 10.47 7.70
C LEU A 311 1.96 11.97 7.50
N LEU A 312 0.85 12.50 8.05
CA LEU A 312 0.51 13.92 7.96
C LEU A 312 1.53 14.80 8.70
N PHE A 313 1.89 14.42 9.94
CA PHE A 313 2.90 15.12 10.71
C PHE A 313 4.27 15.01 10.04
N GLU A 314 4.69 13.80 9.69
CA GLU A 314 6.04 13.53 9.18
C GLU A 314 6.30 14.24 7.84
N ILE A 315 5.35 14.22 6.89
CA ILE A 315 5.53 14.91 5.61
C ILE A 315 5.70 16.42 5.82
N TRP A 316 4.87 17.04 6.67
CA TRP A 316 4.99 18.47 6.93
C TRP A 316 6.23 18.82 7.72
N TYR A 317 6.55 18.05 8.74
CA TYR A 317 7.69 18.30 9.59
C TYR A 317 9.01 18.11 8.84
N GLU A 318 9.13 17.08 8.01
CA GLU A 318 10.37 16.76 7.29
C GLU A 318 10.50 17.51 5.96
N LEU A 319 9.41 17.61 5.17
CA LEU A 319 9.45 18.09 3.78
C LEU A 319 8.65 19.38 3.52
N GLY A 320 7.89 19.87 4.50
CA GLY A 320 7.14 21.12 4.39
C GLY A 320 6.10 21.16 3.27
N LEU A 321 5.77 22.37 2.82
CA LEU A 321 4.74 22.65 1.84
C LEU A 321 5.02 21.95 0.50
N VAL A 322 6.27 21.93 0.05
CA VAL A 322 6.65 21.29 -1.22
C VAL A 322 6.37 19.78 -1.17
N GLY A 323 6.74 19.12 -0.06
CA GLY A 323 6.42 17.71 0.17
C GLY A 323 4.92 17.46 0.25
N ALA A 324 4.19 18.30 0.99
CA ALA A 324 2.75 18.16 1.15
C ALA A 324 1.98 18.34 -0.18
N VAL A 325 2.31 19.37 -0.96
CA VAL A 325 1.65 19.64 -2.26
C VAL A 325 1.97 18.56 -3.29
N SER A 326 3.25 18.16 -3.40
CA SER A 326 3.64 17.08 -4.33
C SER A 326 3.02 15.74 -3.95
N GLY A 327 3.00 15.40 -2.65
CA GLY A 327 2.29 14.24 -2.12
C GLY A 327 0.79 14.29 -2.39
N ALA A 328 0.15 15.46 -2.21
CA ALA A 328 -1.28 15.63 -2.42
C ALA A 328 -1.66 15.46 -3.90
N ILE A 329 -0.86 16.01 -4.82
CA ILE A 329 -1.05 15.83 -6.27
C ILE A 329 -0.85 14.36 -6.63
N LEU A 330 0.21 13.71 -6.14
CA LEU A 330 0.49 12.30 -6.37
C LEU A 330 -0.70 11.43 -5.95
N LEU A 331 -1.17 11.58 -4.71
CA LEU A 331 -2.27 10.81 -4.14
C LEU A 331 -3.59 11.05 -4.88
N SER A 332 -3.94 12.32 -5.16
CA SER A 332 -5.17 12.68 -5.88
C SER A 332 -5.17 12.12 -7.30
N GLN A 333 -4.08 12.31 -8.05
CA GLN A 333 -3.98 11.82 -9.43
C GLN A 333 -3.95 10.28 -9.47
N ALA A 334 -3.28 9.63 -8.52
CA ALA A 334 -3.29 8.17 -8.42
C ALA A 334 -4.71 7.64 -8.15
N ALA A 335 -5.44 8.23 -7.21
CA ALA A 335 -6.81 7.81 -6.89
C ALA A 335 -7.77 8.00 -8.08
N VAL A 336 -7.78 9.20 -8.68
CA VAL A 336 -8.67 9.53 -9.80
C VAL A 336 -8.36 8.70 -11.04
N SER A 337 -7.08 8.49 -11.37
CA SER A 337 -6.67 7.70 -12.53
C SER A 337 -7.03 6.22 -12.37
N ALA A 338 -6.84 5.66 -11.17
CA ALA A 338 -7.11 4.26 -10.89
C ALA A 338 -8.61 3.93 -10.83
N GLY A 339 -9.43 4.82 -10.25
CA GLY A 339 -10.87 4.61 -10.10
C GLY A 339 -11.67 4.82 -11.40
N GLY A 340 -11.24 5.75 -12.27
CA GLY A 340 -12.03 6.16 -13.45
C GLY A 340 -12.12 5.13 -14.59
N HIS A 341 -11.15 4.22 -14.72
CA HIS A 341 -11.02 3.35 -15.89
C HIS A 341 -11.54 1.92 -15.70
N ARG A 342 -11.86 1.51 -14.47
CA ARG A 342 -12.02 0.09 -14.11
C ARG A 342 -13.21 -0.14 -13.17
N ALA A 343 -14.43 -0.17 -13.71
CA ALA A 343 -15.66 -0.24 -12.91
C ALA A 343 -15.71 -1.40 -11.89
N ILE A 344 -15.16 -2.57 -12.22
CA ILE A 344 -15.18 -3.75 -11.32
C ILE A 344 -14.09 -3.67 -10.23
N LEU A 345 -12.93 -3.06 -10.53
CA LEU A 345 -11.80 -3.00 -9.60
C LEU A 345 -11.78 -1.71 -8.77
N GLY A 346 -12.45 -0.67 -9.24
CA GLY A 346 -12.46 0.67 -8.66
C GLY A 346 -12.76 0.67 -7.16
N PRO A 347 -13.85 0.03 -6.68
CA PRO A 347 -14.18 0.00 -5.26
C PRO A 347 -13.06 -0.58 -4.38
N GLY A 348 -12.46 -1.70 -4.81
CA GLY A 348 -11.33 -2.32 -4.11
C GLY A 348 -10.08 -1.45 -4.05
N ILE A 349 -9.73 -0.84 -5.18
CA ILE A 349 -8.55 0.04 -5.25
C ILE A 349 -8.78 1.26 -4.35
N MET A 350 -9.96 1.87 -4.37
CA MET A 350 -10.27 3.04 -3.52
C MET A 350 -10.30 2.68 -2.03
N ALA A 351 -10.87 1.53 -1.67
CA ALA A 351 -10.83 1.01 -0.30
C ALA A 351 -9.40 0.83 0.20
N SER A 352 -8.50 0.39 -0.69
CA SER A 352 -7.08 0.20 -0.37
C SER A 352 -6.35 1.53 -0.21
N PHE A 353 -6.60 2.51 -1.08
CA PHE A 353 -6.04 3.86 -0.93
C PHE A 353 -6.49 4.49 0.39
N ALA A 354 -7.78 4.43 0.70
CA ALA A 354 -8.33 4.99 1.93
C ALA A 354 -7.76 4.27 3.16
N SER A 355 -7.74 2.93 3.17
CA SER A 355 -7.16 2.16 4.27
C SER A 355 -5.68 2.48 4.47
N ALA A 356 -4.88 2.46 3.39
CA ALA A 356 -3.45 2.74 3.47
C ALA A 356 -3.18 4.17 3.97
N PHE A 357 -3.92 5.15 3.48
CA PHE A 357 -3.77 6.54 3.91
C PHE A 357 -4.17 6.75 5.36
N THR A 358 -5.28 6.15 5.79
CA THR A 358 -5.75 6.19 7.18
C THR A 358 -4.76 5.53 8.12
N LEU A 359 -4.27 4.33 7.79
CA LEU A 359 -3.26 3.63 8.58
C LEU A 359 -1.97 4.45 8.71
N GLY A 360 -1.50 5.05 7.61
CA GLY A 360 -0.37 5.99 7.64
C GLY A 360 -0.65 7.24 8.47
N SER A 361 -1.87 7.78 8.42
CA SER A 361 -2.24 9.01 9.14
C SER A 361 -2.53 8.80 10.63
N CYS A 362 -2.85 7.58 11.06
CA CYS A 362 -3.30 7.29 12.42
C CYS A 362 -2.26 6.59 13.30
N GLY A 363 -1.12 6.14 12.79
CA GLY A 363 -0.12 5.52 13.66
C GLY A 363 1.07 4.84 12.99
N ILE A 364 1.04 4.64 11.67
CA ILE A 364 2.19 4.05 10.97
C ILE A 364 3.13 5.15 10.51
N GLY A 365 4.21 5.34 11.26
CA GLY A 365 5.30 6.21 10.84
C GLY A 365 5.89 5.76 9.51
N THR A 366 6.12 6.71 8.60
CA THR A 366 6.68 6.48 7.27
C THR A 366 8.17 6.09 7.32
N ALA A 367 8.82 6.12 8.49
CA ALA A 367 10.17 5.61 8.65
C ALA A 367 10.27 4.07 8.56
N GLN A 368 9.15 3.35 8.65
CA GLN A 368 9.17 1.90 8.78
C GLN A 368 9.26 1.19 7.42
N ILE A 369 10.36 0.48 7.16
CA ILE A 369 10.61 -0.21 5.88
C ILE A 369 9.51 -1.20 5.53
N TRP A 370 9.02 -1.98 6.51
CA TRP A 370 7.98 -3.00 6.29
C TRP A 370 6.69 -2.38 5.74
N TRP A 371 6.35 -1.15 6.12
CA TRP A 371 5.16 -0.46 5.65
C TRP A 371 5.25 -0.18 4.15
N PHE A 372 6.36 0.40 3.68
CA PHE A 372 6.58 0.61 2.25
C PHE A 372 6.59 -0.72 1.49
N THR A 373 7.19 -1.76 2.05
CA THR A 373 7.15 -3.09 1.44
C THR A 373 5.71 -3.60 1.31
N ALA A 374 4.86 -3.42 2.31
CA ALA A 374 3.44 -3.79 2.25
C ALA A 374 2.70 -3.04 1.13
N LEU A 375 2.95 -1.73 0.99
CA LEU A 375 2.37 -0.91 -0.08
C LEU A 375 2.82 -1.37 -1.47
N VAL A 376 4.11 -1.73 -1.64
CA VAL A 376 4.60 -2.28 -2.91
C VAL A 376 3.91 -3.61 -3.22
N VAL A 377 3.82 -4.52 -2.24
CA VAL A 377 3.12 -5.79 -2.40
C VAL A 377 1.66 -5.54 -2.80
N LEU A 378 0.96 -4.65 -2.10
CA LEU A 378 -0.42 -4.27 -2.40
C LEU A 378 -0.59 -3.81 -3.85
N VAL A 379 0.30 -2.92 -4.33
CA VAL A 379 0.29 -2.45 -5.73
C VAL A 379 0.49 -3.61 -6.70
N LEU A 380 1.50 -4.47 -6.47
CA LEU A 380 1.78 -5.61 -7.34
C LEU A 380 0.63 -6.62 -7.36
N VAL A 381 -0.02 -6.84 -6.21
CA VAL A 381 -1.21 -7.69 -6.09
C VAL A 381 -2.37 -7.12 -6.91
N PHE A 382 -2.64 -5.82 -6.85
CA PHE A 382 -3.69 -5.21 -7.70
C PHE A 382 -3.37 -5.30 -9.19
N VAL A 383 -2.12 -5.10 -9.57
CA VAL A 383 -1.68 -5.27 -10.96
C VAL A 383 -1.88 -6.72 -11.40
N ALA A 384 -1.55 -7.70 -10.55
CA ALA A 384 -1.79 -9.12 -10.81
C ALA A 384 -3.30 -9.42 -10.97
N VAL A 385 -4.14 -8.90 -10.07
CA VAL A 385 -5.60 -9.03 -10.13
C VAL A 385 -6.15 -8.42 -11.42
N GLU A 386 -5.71 -7.23 -11.80
CA GLU A 386 -6.10 -6.55 -13.03
C GLU A 386 -5.77 -7.39 -14.26
N ARG A 387 -4.54 -7.90 -14.35
CA ARG A 387 -4.09 -8.72 -15.49
C ARG A 387 -4.74 -10.12 -15.51
N GLY A 388 -5.48 -10.48 -14.47
CA GLY A 388 -6.36 -11.66 -14.43
C GLY A 388 -7.80 -11.40 -14.88
N GLN A 389 -8.21 -10.13 -15.03
CA GLN A 389 -9.54 -9.74 -15.51
C GLN A 389 -9.61 -9.85 -17.04
N PHE A 390 -9.77 -11.05 -17.57
CA PHE A 390 -9.94 -11.22 -19.01
C PHE A 390 -11.30 -10.69 -19.50
N ARG A 391 -11.24 -9.74 -20.44
CA ARG A 391 -12.39 -9.27 -21.22
C ARG A 391 -12.85 -10.37 -22.18
N THR A 392 -13.84 -11.16 -21.79
CA THR A 392 -14.64 -12.00 -22.70
C THR A 392 -15.65 -11.18 -23.49
N LYS A 393 -15.32 -9.96 -23.93
CA LYS A 393 -16.07 -9.38 -25.05
C LYS A 393 -15.58 -10.08 -26.32
N ARG A 394 -16.14 -11.25 -26.60
CA ARG A 394 -16.14 -11.79 -27.97
C ARG A 394 -16.62 -10.64 -28.87
N PRO A 395 -15.90 -10.27 -29.95
CA PRO A 395 -16.49 -9.39 -30.94
C PRO A 395 -17.80 -10.05 -31.37
N LYS A 396 -18.94 -9.41 -31.09
CA LYS A 396 -20.20 -9.85 -31.66
C LYS A 396 -20.01 -9.69 -33.16
N ALA A 397 -19.99 -10.80 -33.89
CA ALA A 397 -20.02 -10.77 -35.34
C ALA A 397 -21.27 -9.97 -35.73
N ILE A 398 -21.07 -8.74 -36.20
CA ILE A 398 -22.15 -7.96 -36.79
C ILE A 398 -22.39 -8.64 -38.15
N LEU A 399 -23.41 -9.49 -38.22
CA LEU A 399 -23.94 -9.98 -39.48
C LEU A 399 -24.45 -8.77 -40.25
N ARG A 400 -23.59 -8.20 -41.10
CA ARG A 400 -23.96 -7.17 -42.05
C ARG A 400 -24.93 -7.84 -43.03
N ARG A 401 -26.23 -7.53 -42.93
CA ARG A 401 -27.18 -7.87 -43.99
C ARG A 401 -26.70 -7.17 -45.25
N LEU A 402 -26.24 -7.96 -46.23
CA LEU A 402 -26.15 -7.52 -47.62
C LEU A 402 -27.58 -7.20 -48.06
N ARG A 403 -27.82 -5.94 -48.41
CA ARG A 403 -29.01 -5.50 -49.14
C ARG A 403 -28.62 -5.36 -50.60
#